data_AF-F6Z794-F1
#
_entry.id   AF-F6Z794-F1
#
_cell.length_a   1.000
_cell.length_b   1.000
_cell.length_c   1.000
_cell.angle_alpha   90.00
_cell.angle_beta   90.00
_cell.angle_gamma   90.00
#
_symmetry.space_group_name_H-M   'P 1'
#
loop_
_entity.id
_entity.type
_entity.pdbx_description
1 polymer ?
#
loop_
_entity_poly.entity_id
_entity_poly.type
_entity_poly.pdbx_seq_one_letter_code
_entity_poly.pdbx_strand_id
1 'polypeptide(L)'
;MAKVVRNFLYAQKVQAPVELYSDWLSVGHVDEFLSFIPASGQKGFRLLLASPDACFKLFQEKKDEGYGSAAQFEGLKRGKKKITIDEMLNDKNFRSENDYAQKCIDWNREVLKKELGLSERDIIDIPQLFRLSDSSAEAFFPDMVNMVVLGEYLGIPKPFGPIINGRCCLEEKVEDLLHPLGLKCIFIDDFLSYHVLMGEIHCGTNVRRKPFSFKWWNMIP
;
A
#
# COMPACT_ATOMS: atom_id res chain seq x y z
N MET A 1 -4.57 19.67 3.87
CA MET A 1 -3.26 20.39 3.94
C MET A 1 -3.47 21.88 4.18
N ALA A 2 -2.65 22.53 5.02
CA ALA A 2 -2.74 23.98 5.25
C ALA A 2 -2.33 24.80 4.01
N LYS A 3 -3.10 25.85 3.69
CA LYS A 3 -2.87 26.72 2.51
C LYS A 3 -1.46 27.32 2.46
N VAL A 4 -0.89 27.68 3.61
CA VAL A 4 0.47 28.24 3.69
C VAL A 4 1.54 27.24 3.23
N VAL A 5 1.41 25.97 3.62
CA VAL A 5 2.32 24.89 3.21
C VAL A 5 2.14 24.61 1.72
N ARG A 6 0.91 24.52 1.25
CA ARG A 6 0.60 24.35 -0.18
C ARG A 6 1.25 25.44 -1.03
N ASN A 7 1.02 26.71 -0.67
CA ASN A 7 1.60 27.84 -1.38
C ASN A 7 3.14 27.81 -1.36
N PHE A 8 3.73 27.46 -0.22
CA PHE A 8 5.17 27.30 -0.10
C PHE A 8 5.72 26.22 -1.05
N LEU A 9 5.08 25.05 -1.14
CA LEU A 9 5.49 23.97 -2.04
C LEU A 9 5.40 24.40 -3.52
N TYR A 10 4.29 25.01 -3.93
CA TYR A 10 4.15 25.53 -5.30
C TYR A 10 5.18 26.62 -5.62
N ALA A 11 5.56 27.44 -4.65
CA ALA A 11 6.56 28.48 -4.85
C ALA A 11 7.98 27.95 -5.15
N GLN A 12 8.25 26.67 -4.86
CA GLN A 12 9.57 26.06 -5.14
C GLN A 12 9.79 25.74 -6.61
N LYS A 13 8.72 25.58 -7.41
CA LYS A 13 8.69 25.33 -8.87
C LYS A 13 9.32 24.02 -9.36
N VAL A 14 10.49 23.64 -8.85
CA VAL A 14 11.35 22.57 -9.39
C VAL A 14 10.82 21.14 -9.15
N GLN A 15 9.77 21.00 -8.35
CA GLN A 15 9.02 19.77 -8.14
C GLN A 15 7.53 20.15 -8.09
N ALA A 16 6.96 20.54 -9.24
CA ALA A 16 5.59 21.03 -9.36
C ALA A 16 4.61 20.07 -8.65
N PRO A 17 3.94 20.48 -7.56
CA PRO A 17 3.10 19.59 -6.79
C PRO A 17 1.88 19.10 -7.58
N VAL A 18 1.58 17.81 -7.42
CA VAL A 18 0.34 17.16 -7.90
C VAL A 18 -0.54 16.88 -6.69
N GLU A 19 -1.82 17.27 -6.77
CA GLU A 19 -2.79 17.00 -5.72
C GLU A 19 -3.50 15.67 -5.98
N LEU A 20 -3.56 14.85 -4.93
CA LEU A 20 -4.17 13.53 -4.93
C LEU A 20 -5.38 13.52 -3.98
N TYR A 21 -6.28 12.57 -4.17
CA TYR A 21 -7.47 12.38 -3.36
C TYR A 21 -7.20 11.37 -2.24
N SER A 22 -6.92 11.86 -1.03
CA SER A 22 -6.69 11.03 0.17
C SER A 22 -7.77 11.18 1.24
N ASP A 23 -8.72 12.12 1.09
CA ASP A 23 -9.76 12.45 2.09
C ASP A 23 -10.77 11.31 2.34
N TRP A 24 -10.70 10.24 1.55
CA TRP A 24 -11.48 9.02 1.75
C TRP A 24 -10.92 8.13 2.88
N LEU A 25 -9.67 8.35 3.30
CA LEU A 25 -9.02 7.66 4.42
C LEU A 25 -9.25 8.40 5.74
N SER A 26 -9.33 7.67 6.85
CA SER A 26 -9.54 8.22 8.20
C SER A 26 -8.41 9.17 8.62
N VAL A 27 -7.15 8.78 8.35
CA VAL A 27 -5.97 9.64 8.58
C VAL A 27 -5.79 10.63 7.43
N GLY A 28 -6.06 10.20 6.19
CA GLY A 28 -6.14 11.08 5.04
C GLY A 28 -4.79 11.37 4.39
N HIS A 29 -3.82 10.45 4.49
CA HIS A 29 -2.49 10.59 3.93
C HIS A 29 -2.28 9.74 2.65
N VAL A 30 -1.36 10.19 1.80
CA VAL A 30 -1.10 9.53 0.51
C VAL A 30 -0.26 8.26 0.67
N ASP A 31 0.57 8.18 1.70
CA ASP A 31 1.44 7.03 1.99
C ASP A 31 0.66 5.79 2.48
N GLU A 32 -0.63 5.93 2.76
CA GLU A 32 -1.55 4.82 3.05
C GLU A 32 -1.99 4.08 1.78
N PHE A 33 -1.84 4.66 0.59
CA PHE A 33 -2.25 3.97 -0.65
C PHE A 33 -1.22 3.97 -1.76
N LEU A 34 -0.10 4.69 -1.61
CA LEU A 34 0.98 4.70 -2.60
C LEU A 34 2.37 4.68 -1.99
N SER A 35 3.31 4.06 -2.70
CA SER A 35 4.75 4.12 -2.42
C SER A 35 5.56 3.99 -3.71
N PHE A 36 6.86 4.32 -3.67
CA PHE A 36 7.77 4.14 -4.80
C PHE A 36 8.96 3.29 -4.41
N ILE A 37 9.28 2.32 -5.26
CA ILE A 37 10.44 1.43 -5.11
C ILE A 37 11.41 1.59 -6.29
N PRO A 38 12.72 1.41 -6.07
CA PRO A 38 13.66 1.34 -7.18
C PRO A 38 13.39 0.07 -7.99
N ALA A 39 13.55 0.15 -9.31
CA ALA A 39 13.44 -0.99 -10.19
C ALA A 39 14.34 -0.83 -11.41
N SER A 40 14.81 -1.94 -11.96
CA SER A 40 15.49 -1.92 -13.25
C SER A 40 14.53 -1.49 -14.37
N GLY A 41 15.06 -0.83 -15.41
CA GLY A 41 14.31 -0.42 -16.60
C GLY A 41 14.37 1.08 -16.89
N GLN A 42 13.61 1.52 -17.89
CA GLN A 42 13.74 2.86 -18.48
C GLN A 42 13.52 4.01 -17.49
N LYS A 43 12.56 3.87 -16.56
CA LYS A 43 12.23 4.91 -15.57
C LYS A 43 12.93 4.73 -14.22
N GLY A 44 13.55 3.58 -13.96
CA GLY A 44 14.29 3.33 -12.72
C GLY A 44 13.44 3.08 -11.46
N PHE A 45 12.11 3.00 -11.57
CA PHE A 45 11.20 2.78 -10.43
C PHE A 45 9.94 1.97 -10.79
N ARG A 46 9.19 1.58 -9.77
CA ARG A 46 7.77 1.21 -9.85
C ARG A 46 6.97 2.00 -8.81
N LEU A 47 5.76 2.39 -9.19
CA LEU A 47 4.73 2.88 -8.29
C LEU A 47 4.02 1.66 -7.69
N LEU A 48 3.96 1.59 -6.37
CA LEU A 48 3.14 0.63 -5.65
C LEU A 48 1.82 1.31 -5.30
N LEU A 49 0.69 0.63 -5.53
CA LEU A 49 -0.62 1.05 -5.05
C LEU A 49 -1.23 -0.06 -4.20
N ALA A 50 -1.85 0.31 -3.08
CA ALA A 50 -2.75 -0.60 -2.37
C ALA A 50 -3.88 -1.06 -3.32
N SER A 51 -4.30 -2.33 -3.26
CA SER A 51 -5.34 -2.85 -4.15
C SER A 51 -6.22 -3.89 -3.46
N PRO A 52 -7.47 -3.50 -3.11
CA PRO A 52 -8.50 -4.45 -2.71
C PRO A 52 -8.79 -5.51 -3.76
N ASP A 53 -8.86 -5.14 -5.04
CA ASP A 53 -9.14 -6.09 -6.12
C ASP A 53 -8.07 -7.19 -6.21
N ALA A 54 -6.79 -6.82 -6.08
CA ALA A 54 -5.70 -7.78 -6.05
C ALA A 54 -5.80 -8.73 -4.83
N CYS A 55 -6.23 -8.22 -3.68
CA CYS A 55 -6.40 -9.04 -2.47
C CYS A 55 -7.60 -9.99 -2.59
N PHE A 56 -8.76 -9.51 -3.06
CA PHE A 56 -9.94 -10.36 -3.31
C PHE A 56 -9.63 -11.44 -4.34
N LYS A 57 -8.89 -11.11 -5.40
CA LYS A 57 -8.44 -12.08 -6.40
C LYS A 57 -7.55 -13.15 -5.77
N LEU A 58 -6.54 -12.76 -4.99
CA LEU A 58 -5.67 -13.71 -4.29
C LEU A 58 -6.48 -14.65 -3.36
N PHE A 59 -7.41 -14.09 -2.58
CA PHE A 59 -8.23 -14.89 -1.67
C PHE A 59 -9.19 -15.82 -2.41
N GLN A 60 -9.75 -15.41 -3.54
CA GLN A 60 -10.55 -16.27 -4.41
C GLN A 60 -9.70 -17.43 -4.97
N GLU A 61 -8.50 -17.14 -5.48
CA GLU A 61 -7.55 -18.17 -5.95
C GLU A 61 -7.25 -19.19 -4.83
N LYS A 62 -6.99 -18.73 -3.60
CA LYS A 62 -6.73 -19.60 -2.45
C LYS A 62 -7.94 -20.41 -2.00
N LYS A 63 -9.15 -19.86 -2.12
CA LYS A 63 -10.38 -20.62 -1.91
C LYS A 63 -10.54 -21.73 -2.95
N ASP A 64 -10.30 -21.43 -4.21
CA ASP A 64 -10.43 -22.39 -5.32
C ASP A 64 -9.38 -23.51 -5.22
N GLU A 65 -8.22 -23.23 -4.61
CA GLU A 65 -7.20 -24.22 -4.23
C GLU A 65 -7.59 -25.08 -3.00
N GLY A 66 -8.72 -24.79 -2.33
CA GLY A 66 -9.23 -25.54 -1.18
C GLY A 66 -8.89 -24.95 0.20
N TYR A 67 -8.30 -23.74 0.25
CA TYR A 67 -7.88 -23.09 1.50
C TYR A 67 -8.88 -22.05 2.04
N GLY A 68 -10.17 -22.15 1.69
CA GLY A 68 -11.20 -21.19 2.12
C GLY A 68 -11.35 -21.03 3.64
N SER A 69 -10.98 -22.06 4.41
CA SER A 69 -10.99 -22.03 5.88
C SER A 69 -9.76 -21.38 6.52
N ALA A 70 -8.70 -21.10 5.76
CA ALA A 70 -7.52 -20.41 6.27
C ALA A 70 -7.90 -18.98 6.69
N ALA A 71 -7.35 -18.50 7.81
CA ALA A 71 -7.85 -17.31 8.48
C ALA A 71 -6.83 -16.18 8.61
N GLN A 72 -7.31 -14.97 8.35
CA GLN A 72 -6.63 -13.72 8.66
C GLN A 72 -6.47 -13.59 10.19
N PHE A 73 -5.34 -13.06 10.64
CA PHE A 73 -4.97 -12.87 12.06
C PHE A 73 -4.76 -14.15 12.88
N GLU A 74 -4.60 -15.33 12.25
CA GLU A 74 -4.47 -16.59 12.97
C GLU A 74 -3.26 -16.64 13.94
N GLY A 75 -2.15 -15.98 13.58
CA GLY A 75 -0.92 -15.91 14.39
C GLY A 75 -0.93 -14.87 15.53
N LEU A 76 -1.95 -14.01 15.61
CA LEU A 76 -2.03 -12.94 16.62
C LEU A 76 -2.64 -13.48 17.91
N LYS A 77 -1.81 -13.66 18.96
CA LYS A 77 -2.23 -14.20 20.26
C LYS A 77 -3.17 -13.27 21.05
N ARG A 78 -3.21 -11.97 20.71
CA ARG A 78 -4.04 -10.94 21.37
C ARG A 78 -4.53 -9.94 20.32
N GLY A 79 -5.81 -9.57 20.38
CA GLY A 79 -6.30 -8.29 19.83
C GLY A 79 -7.24 -8.34 18.63
N LYS A 80 -7.46 -9.47 17.95
CA LYS A 80 -8.40 -9.52 16.81
C LYS A 80 -9.06 -10.88 16.64
N LYS A 81 -10.34 -10.87 16.25
CA LYS A 81 -11.07 -12.09 15.87
C LYS A 81 -10.47 -12.63 14.57
N LYS A 82 -10.22 -13.94 14.51
CA LYS A 82 -9.84 -14.63 13.27
C LYS A 82 -11.01 -14.59 12.28
N ILE A 83 -10.73 -14.29 11.02
CA ILE A 83 -11.76 -14.24 9.97
C ILE A 83 -11.25 -15.07 8.79
N THR A 84 -12.02 -16.06 8.34
CA THR A 84 -11.59 -16.96 7.26
C THR A 84 -11.67 -16.28 5.89
N ILE A 85 -10.95 -16.84 4.92
CA ILE A 85 -11.07 -16.44 3.51
C ILE A 85 -12.54 -16.54 3.05
N ASP A 86 -13.23 -17.63 3.38
CA ASP A 86 -14.65 -17.80 3.04
C ASP A 86 -15.54 -16.73 3.68
N GLU A 87 -15.32 -16.38 4.94
CA GLU A 87 -16.07 -15.31 5.61
C GLU A 87 -15.83 -13.96 4.93
N MET A 88 -14.58 -13.61 4.61
CA MET A 88 -14.24 -12.36 3.91
C MET A 88 -14.84 -12.29 2.50
N LEU A 89 -14.79 -13.38 1.74
CA LEU A 89 -15.32 -13.44 0.37
C LEU A 89 -16.86 -13.39 0.33
N ASN A 90 -17.53 -13.92 1.35
CA ASN A 90 -18.99 -13.97 1.40
C ASN A 90 -19.63 -12.73 2.03
N ASP A 91 -18.85 -11.86 2.70
CA ASP A 91 -19.34 -10.63 3.30
C ASP A 91 -19.53 -9.53 2.24
N LYS A 92 -20.79 -9.33 1.82
CA LYS A 92 -21.17 -8.34 0.81
C LYS A 92 -20.94 -6.90 1.27
N ASN A 93 -21.06 -6.61 2.56
CA ASN A 93 -20.83 -5.26 3.07
C ASN A 93 -19.33 -4.95 3.01
N PHE A 94 -18.51 -5.89 3.50
CA PHE A 94 -17.06 -5.78 3.42
C PHE A 94 -16.56 -5.66 1.97
N ARG A 95 -17.17 -6.39 1.04
CA ARG A 95 -16.91 -6.23 -0.39
C ARG A 95 -17.26 -4.82 -0.89
N SER A 96 -18.43 -4.30 -0.55
CA SER A 96 -18.85 -2.95 -0.95
C SER A 96 -17.96 -1.84 -0.40
N GLU A 97 -17.47 -1.97 0.83
CA GLU A 97 -16.51 -1.04 1.45
C GLU A 97 -15.20 -1.00 0.65
N ASN A 98 -14.71 -2.17 0.24
CA ASN A 98 -13.49 -2.29 -0.53
C ASN A 98 -13.65 -1.90 -2.00
N ASP A 99 -14.82 -2.12 -2.61
CA ASP A 99 -15.14 -1.60 -3.94
C ASP A 99 -15.14 -0.06 -3.95
N TYR A 100 -15.53 0.58 -2.83
CA TYR A 100 -15.39 2.02 -2.67
C TYR A 100 -13.92 2.45 -2.58
N ALA A 101 -13.14 1.81 -1.70
CA ALA A 101 -11.70 2.10 -1.57
C ALA A 101 -10.96 1.91 -2.90
N GLN A 102 -11.23 0.84 -3.64
CA GLN A 102 -10.63 0.58 -4.95
C GLN A 102 -10.97 1.71 -5.95
N LYS A 103 -12.21 2.20 -5.99
CA LYS A 103 -12.58 3.35 -6.85
C LYS A 103 -11.81 4.63 -6.49
N CYS A 104 -11.58 4.89 -5.20
CA CYS A 104 -10.78 6.03 -4.75
C CYS A 104 -9.32 5.89 -5.18
N ILE A 105 -8.76 4.68 -5.11
CA ILE A 105 -7.40 4.39 -5.56
C ILE A 105 -7.30 4.48 -7.09
N ASP A 106 -8.29 3.96 -7.83
CA ASP A 106 -8.34 4.03 -9.30
C ASP A 106 -8.40 5.47 -9.80
N TRP A 107 -9.15 6.34 -9.13
CA TRP A 107 -9.14 7.77 -9.42
C TRP A 107 -7.72 8.35 -9.34
N ASN A 108 -6.99 8.03 -8.25
CA ASN A 108 -5.61 8.45 -8.09
C ASN A 108 -4.66 7.79 -9.09
N ARG A 109 -4.90 6.53 -9.46
CA ARG A 109 -4.13 5.82 -10.51
C ARG A 109 -4.16 6.59 -11.81
N GLU A 110 -5.33 7.06 -12.24
CA GLU A 110 -5.48 7.84 -13.47
C GLU A 110 -4.85 9.23 -13.37
N VAL A 111 -4.97 9.91 -12.22
CA VAL A 111 -4.26 11.18 -11.98
C VAL A 111 -2.75 10.98 -12.05
N LEU A 112 -2.19 9.98 -11.37
CA LEU A 112 -0.76 9.68 -11.37
C LEU A 112 -0.25 9.28 -12.76
N LYS A 113 -1.01 8.47 -13.51
CA LYS A 113 -0.68 8.12 -14.90
C LYS A 113 -0.60 9.34 -15.79
N LYS A 114 -1.57 10.25 -15.69
CA LYS A 114 -1.60 11.49 -16.47
C LYS A 114 -0.47 12.44 -16.09
N GLU A 115 -0.35 12.79 -14.81
CA GLU A 115 0.53 13.85 -14.34
C GLU A 115 2.01 13.42 -14.29
N LEU A 116 2.29 12.11 -14.13
CA LEU A 116 3.66 11.56 -14.11
C LEU A 116 4.02 10.79 -15.39
N GLY A 117 3.11 10.73 -16.38
CA GLY A 117 3.30 10.02 -17.64
C GLY A 117 3.53 8.52 -17.46
N LEU A 118 2.86 7.88 -16.48
CA LEU A 118 2.99 6.44 -16.20
C LEU A 118 2.10 5.61 -17.13
N SER A 119 2.54 4.39 -17.42
CA SER A 119 1.67 3.35 -17.96
C SER A 119 1.55 2.19 -16.98
N GLU A 120 0.64 1.25 -17.26
CA GLU A 120 0.38 0.10 -16.37
C GLU A 120 1.64 -0.70 -16.02
N ARG A 121 2.63 -0.75 -16.92
CA ARG A 121 3.91 -1.44 -16.65
C ARG A 121 4.76 -0.79 -15.55
N ASP A 122 4.48 0.46 -15.23
CA ASP A 122 5.17 1.23 -14.20
C ASP A 122 4.52 1.04 -12.81
N ILE A 123 3.37 0.36 -12.74
CA ILE A 123 2.53 0.23 -11.54
C ILE A 123 2.48 -1.24 -11.10
N ILE A 124 2.55 -1.47 -9.79
CA ILE A 124 2.37 -2.78 -9.15
C ILE A 124 1.29 -2.63 -8.09
N ASP A 125 0.28 -3.48 -8.18
CA ASP A 125 -0.82 -3.56 -7.22
C ASP A 125 -0.42 -4.47 -6.05
N ILE A 126 -0.41 -3.92 -4.84
CA ILE A 126 -0.12 -4.62 -3.58
C ILE A 126 -1.46 -5.07 -2.97
N PRO A 127 -1.67 -6.37 -2.70
CA PRO A 127 -2.94 -6.84 -2.14
C PRO A 127 -3.17 -6.25 -0.75
N GLN A 128 -4.17 -5.38 -0.63
CA GLN A 128 -4.48 -4.65 0.60
C GLN A 128 -5.99 -4.53 0.76
N LEU A 129 -6.52 -4.74 1.97
CA LEU A 129 -7.94 -4.54 2.25
C LEU A 129 -8.15 -3.39 3.22
N PHE A 130 -9.31 -2.76 3.10
CA PHE A 130 -9.78 -1.67 3.95
C PHE A 130 -11.11 -2.03 4.59
N ARG A 131 -11.52 -1.25 5.59
CA ARG A 131 -12.85 -1.25 6.18
C ARG A 131 -13.30 0.19 6.35
N LEU A 132 -14.59 0.46 6.17
CA LEU A 132 -15.13 1.79 6.46
C LEU A 132 -15.52 1.92 7.93
N SER A 133 -15.10 3.03 8.54
CA SER A 133 -15.45 3.50 9.88
C SER A 133 -15.91 4.95 9.77
N ASP A 134 -17.12 5.27 10.21
CA ASP A 134 -17.70 6.62 10.15
C ASP A 134 -17.58 7.33 8.79
N SER A 135 -17.72 6.57 7.68
CA SER A 135 -17.62 7.01 6.28
C SER A 135 -16.19 7.28 5.76
N SER A 136 -15.16 6.91 6.51
CA SER A 136 -13.76 6.96 6.10
C SER A 136 -13.13 5.56 6.14
N ALA A 137 -12.10 5.32 5.33
CA ALA A 137 -11.44 4.03 5.25
C ALA A 137 -10.27 3.91 6.23
N GLU A 138 -10.14 2.72 6.83
CA GLU A 138 -9.02 2.29 7.64
C GLU A 138 -8.47 0.96 7.09
N ALA A 139 -7.17 0.71 7.26
CA ALA A 139 -6.56 -0.54 6.83
C ALA A 139 -7.16 -1.74 7.60
N PHE A 140 -7.66 -2.75 6.88
CA PHE A 140 -8.28 -3.92 7.51
C PHE A 140 -7.24 -4.82 8.17
N PHE A 141 -6.05 -4.95 7.59
CA PHE A 141 -4.85 -5.56 8.16
C PHE A 141 -3.66 -4.61 7.90
N PRO A 142 -2.50 -4.78 8.58
CA PRO A 142 -1.36 -3.85 8.46
C PRO A 142 -1.05 -3.47 7.02
N ASP A 143 -1.05 -2.16 6.74
CA ASP A 143 -1.01 -1.63 5.37
C ASP A 143 0.35 -1.82 4.70
N MET A 144 0.46 -2.83 3.84
CA MET A 144 1.73 -3.21 3.25
C MET A 144 2.35 -2.14 2.34
N VAL A 145 1.56 -1.19 1.79
CA VAL A 145 2.14 -0.10 0.97
C VAL A 145 2.83 0.96 1.83
N ASN A 146 2.44 1.09 3.10
CA ASN A 146 3.01 2.01 4.09
C ASN A 146 4.36 1.49 4.64
N MET A 147 5.26 1.14 3.73
CA MET A 147 6.56 0.53 4.00
C MET A 147 7.70 1.56 4.01
N VAL A 148 8.78 1.26 4.73
CA VAL A 148 10.04 2.02 4.63
C VAL A 148 10.94 1.44 3.54
N VAL A 149 11.35 2.29 2.58
CA VAL A 149 12.19 1.90 1.44
C VAL A 149 13.63 2.38 1.63
N LEU A 150 14.57 1.42 1.80
CA LEU A 150 16.01 1.64 2.01
C LEU A 150 16.84 1.02 0.87
N GLY A 151 16.72 1.60 -0.33
CA GLY A 151 17.35 1.04 -1.52
C GLY A 151 16.65 -0.25 -1.91
N GLU A 152 17.40 -1.37 -1.96
CA GLU A 152 16.83 -2.69 -2.26
C GLU A 152 16.14 -3.36 -1.05
N TYR A 153 16.28 -2.82 0.15
CA TYR A 153 15.68 -3.38 1.37
C TYR A 153 14.36 -2.68 1.70
N LEU A 154 13.29 -3.46 1.85
CA LEU A 154 11.94 -2.99 2.14
C LEU A 154 11.52 -3.45 3.53
N GLY A 155 11.27 -2.51 4.45
CA GLY A 155 10.63 -2.79 5.74
C GLY A 155 9.13 -2.69 5.60
N ILE A 156 8.46 -3.81 5.38
CA ILE A 156 7.05 -3.93 5.05
C ILE A 156 6.26 -4.28 6.33
N PRO A 157 5.13 -3.62 6.62
CA PRO A 157 4.23 -4.03 7.71
C PRO A 157 3.82 -5.50 7.56
N LYS A 158 3.88 -6.29 8.63
CA LYS A 158 3.54 -7.72 8.59
C LYS A 158 2.02 -7.91 8.54
N PRO A 159 1.45 -8.47 7.47
CA PRO A 159 -0.01 -8.47 7.28
C PRO A 159 -0.76 -9.49 8.15
N PHE A 160 -0.07 -10.48 8.72
CA PHE A 160 -0.66 -11.59 9.49
C PHE A 160 -1.74 -12.38 8.74
N GLY A 161 -1.60 -12.44 7.41
CA GLY A 161 -2.51 -13.12 6.47
C GLY A 161 -2.73 -14.62 6.73
N PRO A 162 -3.72 -15.22 6.04
CA PRO A 162 -3.97 -16.65 6.07
C PRO A 162 -2.71 -17.48 5.84
N ILE A 163 -2.48 -18.47 6.70
CA ILE A 163 -1.33 -19.36 6.62
C ILE A 163 -1.68 -20.56 5.75
N ILE A 164 -0.98 -20.71 4.62
CA ILE A 164 -1.15 -21.79 3.64
C ILE A 164 0.22 -22.44 3.46
N ASN A 165 0.31 -23.76 3.61
CA ASN A 165 1.57 -24.51 3.53
C ASN A 165 2.71 -23.95 4.42
N GLY A 166 2.34 -23.43 5.60
CA GLY A 166 3.28 -22.90 6.59
C GLY A 166 3.73 -21.45 6.36
N ARG A 167 3.21 -20.76 5.34
CA ARG A 167 3.56 -19.37 5.02
C ARG A 167 2.33 -18.49 4.87
N CYS A 168 2.51 -17.18 5.10
CA CYS A 168 1.46 -16.19 4.89
C CYS A 168 1.29 -15.93 3.39
N CYS A 169 0.10 -16.16 2.84
CA CYS A 169 -0.12 -16.01 1.40
C CYS A 169 0.00 -14.56 0.90
N LEU A 170 -0.25 -13.57 1.77
CA LEU A 170 -0.04 -12.15 1.45
C LEU A 170 1.46 -11.81 1.36
N GLU A 171 2.27 -12.31 2.31
CA GLU A 171 3.72 -12.13 2.28
C GLU A 171 4.32 -12.77 1.02
N GLU A 172 3.94 -14.02 0.72
CA GLU A 172 4.35 -14.69 -0.52
C GLU A 172 3.95 -13.92 -1.77
N LYS A 173 2.73 -13.39 -1.82
CA LYS A 173 2.27 -12.63 -2.98
C LYS A 173 3.10 -11.36 -3.19
N VAL A 174 3.44 -10.65 -2.13
CA VAL A 174 4.29 -9.45 -2.21
C VAL A 174 5.71 -9.82 -2.63
N GLU A 175 6.26 -10.90 -2.09
CA GLU A 175 7.56 -11.43 -2.50
C GLU A 175 7.60 -11.79 -3.99
N ASP A 176 6.59 -12.48 -4.50
CA ASP A 176 6.47 -12.85 -5.92
C ASP A 176 6.44 -11.63 -6.85
N LEU A 177 5.85 -10.52 -6.39
CA LEU A 177 5.81 -9.27 -7.14
C LEU A 177 7.14 -8.51 -7.10
N LEU A 178 7.85 -8.54 -5.97
CA LEU A 178 8.96 -7.61 -5.71
C LEU A 178 10.35 -8.26 -5.82
N HIS A 179 10.50 -9.55 -5.50
CA HIS A 179 11.77 -10.28 -5.63
C HIS A 179 12.31 -10.30 -7.07
N PRO A 180 11.49 -10.45 -8.13
CA PRO A 180 11.98 -10.37 -9.51
C PRO A 180 12.62 -9.02 -9.88
N LEU A 181 12.37 -7.97 -9.09
CA LEU A 181 12.97 -6.64 -9.27
C LEU A 181 14.31 -6.49 -8.51
N GLY A 182 14.76 -7.52 -7.79
CA GLY A 182 15.97 -7.51 -6.96
C GLY A 182 15.75 -6.91 -5.57
N LEU A 183 14.49 -6.77 -5.13
CA LEU A 183 14.15 -6.21 -3.82
C LEU A 183 14.10 -7.30 -2.76
N LYS A 184 14.42 -6.93 -1.52
CA LYS A 184 14.41 -7.79 -0.34
C LYS A 184 13.25 -7.36 0.56
N CYS A 185 12.26 -8.23 0.72
CA CYS A 185 11.09 -7.97 1.56
C CYS A 185 11.39 -8.42 3.00
N ILE A 186 11.30 -7.49 3.96
CA ILE A 186 11.41 -7.78 5.39
C ILE A 186 10.09 -7.39 6.05
N PHE A 187 9.33 -8.40 6.49
CA PHE A 187 8.05 -8.18 7.15
C PHE A 187 8.25 -7.94 8.65
N ILE A 188 7.86 -6.76 9.12
CA ILE A 188 8.08 -6.26 10.48
C ILE A 188 6.74 -6.26 11.22
N ASP A 189 6.70 -6.87 12.40
CA ASP A 189 5.54 -6.81 13.28
C ASP A 189 5.45 -5.43 13.93
N ASP A 190 4.45 -4.67 13.52
CA ASP A 190 4.08 -3.36 14.06
C ASP A 190 2.65 -3.35 14.61
N PHE A 191 2.00 -4.51 14.72
CA PHE A 191 0.55 -4.61 14.90
C PHE A 191 0.05 -3.85 16.14
N LEU A 192 0.61 -4.13 17.31
CA LEU A 192 0.18 -3.51 18.57
C LEU A 192 0.75 -2.10 18.78
N SER A 193 1.90 -1.80 18.18
CA SER A 193 2.63 -0.55 18.41
C SER A 193 2.24 0.57 17.45
N TYR A 194 1.76 0.22 16.25
CA TYR A 194 1.43 1.17 15.19
C TYR A 194 0.07 0.86 14.55
N HIS A 195 -0.15 -0.35 14.01
CA HIS A 195 -1.37 -0.64 13.22
C HIS A 195 -2.67 -0.35 13.97
N VAL A 196 -2.78 -0.79 15.23
CA VAL A 196 -3.97 -0.52 16.08
C VAL A 196 -4.17 0.97 16.40
N LEU A 197 -3.17 1.82 16.14
CA LEU A 197 -3.20 3.27 16.26
C LEU A 197 -3.36 3.97 14.89
N MET A 198 -3.79 3.24 13.86
CA MET A 198 -4.04 3.75 12.49
C MET A 198 -2.78 4.25 11.76
N GLY A 199 -1.66 3.54 11.88
CA GLY A 199 -0.46 3.82 11.09
C GLY A 199 0.47 2.61 11.07
N GLU A 200 1.44 2.61 10.16
CA GLU A 200 2.36 1.47 10.01
C GLU A 200 3.84 1.92 10.04
N ILE A 201 4.73 1.04 9.59
CA ILE A 201 6.19 1.28 9.53
C ILE A 201 6.57 2.64 8.92
N HIS A 202 6.00 3.06 7.78
CA HIS A 202 6.34 4.35 7.18
C HIS A 202 5.86 5.51 8.06
N CYS A 203 4.64 5.47 8.57
CA CYS A 203 4.11 6.47 9.51
C CYS A 203 4.98 6.63 10.77
N GLY A 204 5.57 5.53 11.25
CA GLY A 204 6.45 5.52 12.42
C GLY A 204 7.90 5.94 12.17
N THR A 205 8.30 6.17 10.92
CA THR A 205 9.70 6.40 10.54
C THR A 205 9.89 7.61 9.64
N ASN A 206 11.15 8.00 9.42
CA ASN A 206 11.51 9.01 8.43
C ASN A 206 12.92 8.76 7.93
N VAL A 207 13.22 9.14 6.68
CA VAL A 207 14.49 8.81 6.01
C VAL A 207 15.10 10.04 5.35
N ARG A 208 16.32 10.39 5.77
CA ARG A 208 17.15 11.34 5.03
C ARG A 208 17.84 10.63 3.86
N ARG A 209 17.63 11.13 2.64
CA ARG A 209 18.17 10.55 1.40
C ARG A 209 19.27 11.42 0.81
N LYS A 210 20.07 10.84 -0.09
CA LYS A 210 21.08 11.58 -0.87
C LYS A 210 20.37 12.56 -1.81
N PRO A 211 20.80 13.83 -1.90
CA PRO A 211 20.26 14.77 -2.89
C PRO A 211 20.44 14.29 -4.34
N PHE A 212 19.56 14.73 -5.24
CA PHE A 212 19.73 14.49 -6.66
C PHE A 212 21.07 15.02 -7.17
N SER A 213 21.70 14.28 -8.08
CA SER A 213 22.92 14.73 -8.76
C SER A 213 22.62 15.84 -9.77
N PHE A 214 21.41 15.84 -10.35
CA PHE A 214 20.91 16.91 -11.22
C PHE A 214 20.82 18.23 -10.46
N LYS A 215 21.24 19.32 -11.11
CA LYS A 215 21.26 20.66 -10.51
C LYS A 215 19.95 21.37 -10.83
N TRP A 216 19.21 21.76 -9.80
CA TRP A 216 17.85 22.30 -9.95
C TRP A 216 17.77 23.53 -10.86
N TRP A 217 18.81 24.37 -10.89
CA TRP A 217 18.86 25.56 -11.76
C TRP A 217 19.03 25.25 -13.25
N ASN A 218 19.29 23.99 -13.62
CA ASN A 218 19.33 23.53 -15.00
C ASN A 218 17.94 23.06 -15.49
N MET A 219 16.94 22.97 -14.60
CA MET A 219 15.56 22.68 -15.00
C MET A 219 14.94 23.92 -15.65
N ILE A 220 14.06 23.71 -16.62
CA ILE A 220 13.13 24.73 -17.12
C ILE A 220 11.75 24.35 -16.56
N PRO A 221 11.32 24.97 -15.45
CA PRO A 221 10.06 24.64 -14.77
C PRO A 221 8.82 25.04 -15.56
#